data_AF-A0AB38ZC93-F1
#
_entry.id   AF-A0AB38ZC93-F1
#
_cell.length_a   1.000
_cell.length_b   1.000
_cell.length_c   1.000
_cell.angle_alpha   90.00
_cell.angle_beta   90.00
_cell.angle_gamma   90.00
#
_symmetry.space_group_name_H-M   'P 1'
#
loop_
_entity.id
_entity.type
_entity.pdbx_description
1 polymer ?
#
loop_
_entity_poly.entity_id
_entity_poly.type
_entity_poly.pdbx_seq_one_letter_code
_entity_poly.pdbx_strand_id
1 'polypeptide(L)' 'MTVYSHSRLSTYENCPLQYKHNHIDKIRLEPEITGIEAFMGIRVHEALEKLYRDLNVSKENNSHKGFRSGSAAKNT' A
#
# COMPACT_ATOMS: atom_id res chain seq x y z
N MET A 1 24.37 8.50 -1.28
CA MET A 1 23.37 9.51 -0.88
C MET A 1 22.59 8.94 0.29
N THR A 2 22.53 9.62 1.44
CA THR A 2 21.70 9.18 2.57
C THR A 2 20.25 9.50 2.28
N VAL A 3 19.35 8.52 2.41
CA VAL A 3 17.91 8.69 2.18
C VAL A 3 17.25 9.06 3.51
N TYR A 4 16.58 10.22 3.55
CA TYR A 4 15.80 10.67 4.69
C TYR A 4 14.32 10.51 4.41
N SER A 5 13.54 10.14 5.44
CA SER A 5 12.08 10.13 5.34
C SER A 5 11.53 11.53 5.58
N HIS A 6 10.61 11.98 4.75
CA HIS A 6 9.93 13.27 4.91
C HIS A 6 9.21 13.38 6.25
N SER A 7 8.54 12.32 6.70
CA SER A 7 7.86 12.33 8.00
C SER A 7 8.85 12.50 9.16
N ARG A 8 10.01 11.84 9.07
CA ARG A 8 11.09 11.94 10.07
C ARG A 8 11.69 13.34 10.15
N LEU A 9 11.93 13.96 8.99
CA LEU A 9 12.44 15.34 8.94
C LEU A 9 11.42 16.32 9.52
N SER A 10 10.15 16.21 9.12
CA SER A 10 9.09 17.04 9.66
C SER A 10 8.94 16.89 11.18
N THR A 11 9.06 15.68 11.75
CA THR A 11 9.07 15.49 13.21
C THR A 11 10.24 16.22 13.88
N TYR A 12 11.43 16.20 13.27
CA TYR A 12 12.59 16.92 13.80
C TYR A 12 12.41 18.44 13.76
N GLU A 13 11.91 18.97 12.64
CA GLU A 13 11.62 20.39 12.46
C GLU A 13 10.58 20.89 13.46
N ASN A 14 9.57 20.07 13.77
CA ASN A 14 8.55 20.39 14.78
C ASN A 14 9.13 20.33 16.20
N CYS A 15 9.86 19.27 16.54
CA CYS A 15 10.49 19.12 17.86
C CYS A 15 11.64 18.10 17.85
N PRO A 16 12.90 18.54 18.06
CA PRO A 16 14.07 17.65 18.09
C PRO A 16 13.99 16.57 19.18
N LEU A 17 13.39 16.88 20.33
CA LEU A 17 13.27 15.92 21.42
C LEU A 17 12.28 14.80 21.09
N GLN A 18 11.16 15.12 20.45
CA GLN A 18 10.20 14.12 19.96
C GLN A 18 10.86 13.21 18.92
N TYR A 19 11.62 13.78 17.98
CA TYR A 19 12.38 13.00 17.01
C TYR A 19 13.35 12.03 17.70
N LYS A 20 14.07 12.50 18.72
CA LYS A 20 15.00 11.65 19.49
C LYS A 20 14.25 10.46 20.12
N HIS A 21 13.17 10.71 20.85
CA HIS A 21 12.40 9.64 21.51
C HIS A 21 11.80 8.64 20.50
N ASN A 22 11.23 9.14 19.39
CA ASN A 22 10.51 8.31 18.41
C ASN A 22 11.45 7.56 17.45
N HIS A 23 12.54 8.17 17.01
CA HIS A 23 13.36 7.66 15.90
C HIS A 23 14.79 7.27 16.28
N ILE A 24 15.35 7.81 17.36
CA ILE A 24 16.69 7.45 17.87
C ILE A 24 16.55 6.43 19.00
N ASP A 25 15.91 6.84 20.09
CA ASP A 25 15.78 6.04 21.31
C ASP A 25 14.71 4.94 21.16
N LYS A 26 13.76 5.11 20.22
CA LYS A 26 12.68 4.16 19.88
C LYS A 26 11.92 3.67 21.12
N ILE A 27 11.58 4.61 21.99
CA ILE A 27 10.87 4.33 23.23
C ILE A 27 9.48 3.77 22.86
N ARG A 28 9.24 2.49 23.18
CA ARG A 28 7.95 1.84 22.92
C ARG A 28 6.93 2.30 23.96
N LEU A 29 5.83 2.86 23.49
CA LEU A 29 4.66 3.13 24.31
C LEU A 29 3.78 1.87 24.27
N GLU A 30 3.48 1.29 25.43
CA GLU A 30 2.55 0.16 25.60
C GLU A 30 1.12 0.55 25.16
N PRO A 31 0.28 -0.45 24.84
CA PRO A 31 0.12 -1.02 23.51
C PRO A 31 -0.25 0.03 22.44
N GLU A 32 0.08 -0.27 21.18
CA GLU A 32 -0.27 0.53 19.99
C GLU A 32 -1.80 0.63 19.81
N ILE A 33 -2.46 1.46 20.62
CA ILE A 33 -3.85 1.84 20.38
C ILE A 33 -3.83 2.69 19.12
N THR A 34 -4.04 2.02 17.99
CA THR A 34 -4.18 2.68 16.70
C THR A 34 -5.46 3.52 16.79
N GLY A 35 -5.31 4.84 16.74
CA GLY A 35 -6.46 5.75 16.72
C GLY A 35 -7.40 5.40 15.55
N ILE A 36 -8.70 5.70 15.72
CA ILE A 36 -9.74 5.38 14.72
C ILE A 36 -9.36 5.92 13.33
N GLU A 37 -8.77 7.11 13.27
CA GLU A 37 -8.30 7.74 12.03
C GLU A 37 -7.18 6.94 11.35
N ALA A 38 -6.19 6.50 12.12
CA ALA A 38 -5.09 5.70 11.60
C ALA A 38 -5.60 4.34 11.10
N PHE A 39 -6.53 3.71 11.83
CA PHE A 39 -7.16 2.46 11.40
C PHE A 39 -7.94 2.64 10.10
N MET A 40 -8.78 3.68 10.02
CA MET A 40 -9.57 3.99 8.83
C MET A 40 -8.65 4.24 7.63
N GLY A 41 -7.56 4.99 7.81
CA GLY A 41 -6.55 5.23 6.79
C GLY A 41 -5.96 3.92 6.25
N ILE A 42 -5.56 3.00 7.13
CA ILE A 42 -5.04 1.68 6.75
C ILE A 42 -6.05 0.93 5.88
N ARG A 43 -7.33 0.87 6.29
CA ARG A 43 -8.38 0.17 5.52
C ARG A 43 -8.58 0.76 4.12
N VAL A 44 -8.52 2.09 3.99
CA VAL A 44 -8.63 2.77 2.68
C VAL A 44 -7.43 2.45 1.80
N HIS A 45 -6.21 2.52 2.34
CA HIS A 45 -4.99 2.18 1.60
C HIS A 45 -5.01 0.73 1.10
N GLU A 46 -5.39 -0.23 1.96
CA GLU A 46 -5.51 -1.65 1.59
C GLU A 46 -6.53 -1.86 0.46
N ALA A 47 -7.70 -1.20 0.53
CA ALA A 47 -8.74 -1.32 -0.49
C ALA A 47 -8.30 -0.78 -1.85
N LEU A 48 -7.63 0.38 -1.86
CA LEU A 48 -7.11 0.98 -3.09
C LEU A 48 -5.96 0.17 -3.68
N GLU A 49 -5.08 -0.36 -2.84
CA GLU A 49 -4.00 -1.24 -3.28
C GLU A 49 -4.56 -2.51 -3.94
N LYS A 50 -5.56 -3.14 -3.31
CA LYS A 50 -6.25 -4.29 -3.88
C LYS A 50 -6.87 -3.96 -5.24
N LEU A 51 -7.60 -2.85 -5.34
CA LEU A 51 -8.20 -2.41 -6.61
C LEU A 51 -7.15 -2.21 -7.70
N TYR A 52 -6.03 -1.56 -7.38
CA TYR A 52 -4.95 -1.34 -8.33
C TYR A 52 -4.33 -2.65 -8.82
N ARG A 53 -4.08 -3.59 -7.90
CA ARG A 53 -3.58 -4.94 -8.22
C ARG A 53 -4.56 -5.70 -9.11
N ASP A 54 -5.84 -5.71 -8.77
CA ASP A 54 -6.90 -6.41 -9.51
C ASP A 54 -7.05 -5.85 -10.94
N LEU A 55 -6.96 -4.53 -11.12
CA LEU A 55 -6.99 -3.89 -12.44
C LEU A 55 -5.74 -4.22 -13.27
N ASN A 56 -4.56 -4.25 -12.65
CA ASN A 56 -3.33 -4.62 -13.36
C ASN A 56 -3.33 -6.09 -13.77
N VAL A 57 -3.78 -6.99 -12.90
CA VAL A 57 -4.02 -8.40 -13.24
C VAL A 57 -5.05 -8.52 -14.36
N SER A 58 -6.12 -7.72 -14.35
CA SER A 58 -7.13 -7.71 -15.41
C SER A 58 -6.59 -7.21 -16.76
N LYS A 59 -5.66 -6.25 -16.75
CA LYS A 59 -4.98 -5.75 -17.97
C LYS A 59 -4.05 -6.81 -18.59
N GLU A 60 -3.34 -7.57 -17.77
CA GLU A 60 -2.54 -8.71 -18.23
C GLU A 60 -3.42 -9.83 -18.81
N ASN A 61 -4.54 -10.14 -18.16
CA ASN A 61 -5.51 -11.12 -18.66
C ASN A 61 -6.23 -10.70 -19.95
N ASN A 62 -6.39 -9.41 -20.21
CA ASN A 62 -6.99 -8.91 -21.45
C ASN A 62 -6.00 -8.83 -22.63
N SER A 63 -4.69 -8.87 -22.37
CA SER A 63 -3.66 -8.85 -23.42
C SER A 63 -3.45 -10.22 -24.07
N HIS A 64 -4.12 -11.27 -23.57
CA HIS A 64 -4.09 -12.63 -24.12
C HIS A 64 -5.33 -13.03 -24.94
N LYS A 65 -6.27 -12.10 -25.23
CA LYS A 65 -7.37 -12.35 -26.18
C LYS A 65 -6.99 -11.96 -27.61
N GLY A 66 -5.89 -12.54 -28.08
CA GLY A 66 -5.67 -12.78 -29.50
C GLY A 66 -6.57 -13.92 -29.96
N PHE A 67 -7.56 -13.60 -30.78
CA PHE A 67 -8.09 -14.39 -31.89
C PHE A 67 -8.01 -15.93 -31.75
N ARG A 68 -9.09 -16.56 -31.27
CA ARG A 68 -9.46 -17.92 -31.72
C ARG A 68 -10.77 -17.81 -32.49
N SER A 69 -10.64 -17.56 -33.78
CA SER A 69 -11.69 -17.66 -34.79
C SER A 69 -12.05 -19.12 -35.08
N GLY A 70 -13.35 -19.43 -35.04
CA GLY A 70 -14.00 -20.57 -35.72
C GLY A 70 -13.62 -21.98 -35.22
N SER A 71 -14.39 -23.04 -35.40
CA SER A 71 -15.75 -23.25 -35.86
C SER A 71 -16.05 -24.73 -35.58
N ALA A 72 -17.30 -25.03 -35.27
CA ALA A 72 -18.01 -26.28 -35.54
C ALA A 72 -17.30 -27.64 -35.36
N ALA A 73 -17.83 -28.47 -34.47
CA ALA A 73 -18.22 -29.83 -34.84
C ALA A 73 -19.33 -30.33 -33.89
N LYS A 74 -20.46 -30.69 -34.49
CA LYS A 74 -21.53 -31.49 -33.91
C LYS A 74 -21.09 -32.96 -33.84
N ASN A 75 -21.83 -33.75 -33.05
CA ASN A 75 -21.83 -35.21 -32.92
C ASN A 75 -20.72 -35.72 -31.98
N THR A 76 -21.03 -36.39 -30.87
CA THR A 76 -21.80 -37.64 -30.73
C THR A 76 -22.37 -37.74 -29.32
#